data_AF-A0A4S2HMF8-F1
#
_entry.id   AF-A0A4S2HMF8-F1
#
_cell.length_a   1.000
_cell.length_b   1.000
_cell.length_c   1.000
_cell.angle_alpha   90.00
_cell.angle_beta   90.00
_cell.angle_gamma   90.00
#
_symmetry.space_group_name_H-M   'P 1'
#
loop_
_entity.id
_entity.type
_entity.pdbx_description
1 polymer ?
#
loop_
_entity_poly.entity_id
_entity_poly.type
_entity_poly.pdbx_seq_one_letter_code
_entity_poly.pdbx_strand_id
1 'polypeptide(L)'
;MKLHELYDLIGLQAEIIQKLNAAGEQMDFTQIDFYLEQLMDMKTAASSYKHLKSIWEEDTDQIKMLYCQLECARRVYAHYLSQHIPKAIYIGTMKCFSRHITAVMNTNIIPAIHGCCHRY
;
A
#
# COMPACT_ATOMS: atom_id res chain seq x y z
N MET A 1 7.45 -9.59 7.19
CA MET A 1 6.24 -10.07 6.50
C MET A 1 6.46 -9.93 5.00
N LYS A 2 6.19 -10.98 4.23
CA LYS A 2 6.15 -10.93 2.77
C LYS A 2 4.84 -10.29 2.29
N LEU A 3 4.84 -9.74 1.08
CA LEU A 3 3.68 -9.06 0.51
C LEU A 3 2.47 -10.01 0.33
N HIS A 4 2.69 -11.24 -0.15
CA HIS A 4 1.63 -12.24 -0.26
C HIS A 4 1.02 -12.64 1.08
N GLU A 5 1.82 -12.70 2.15
CA GLU A 5 1.27 -12.97 3.48
C GLU A 5 0.32 -11.85 3.92
N LEU A 6 0.63 -10.59 3.59
CA LEU A 6 -0.26 -9.48 3.89
C LEU A 6 -1.62 -9.63 3.18
N TYR A 7 -1.62 -10.06 1.92
CA TYR A 7 -2.85 -10.22 1.13
C TYR A 7 -3.81 -11.25 1.73
N ASP A 8 -3.26 -12.37 2.18
CA ASP A 8 -4.03 -13.42 2.85
C ASP A 8 -4.60 -12.92 4.19
N LEU A 9 -3.75 -12.30 5.01
CA LEU A 9 -4.13 -11.82 6.34
C LEU A 9 -5.22 -10.73 6.31
N ILE A 10 -5.21 -9.86 5.30
CA ILE A 10 -6.23 -8.82 5.11
C ILE A 10 -7.47 -9.34 4.40
N GLY A 11 -7.44 -10.57 3.87
CA GLY A 11 -8.53 -11.17 3.11
C GLY A 11 -8.77 -10.49 1.77
N LEU A 12 -7.71 -10.23 1.01
CA LEU A 12 -7.80 -9.63 -0.32
C LEU A 12 -8.42 -10.62 -1.32
N GLN A 13 -9.20 -10.11 -2.28
CA GLN A 13 -9.86 -10.95 -3.28
C GLN A 13 -8.85 -11.60 -4.22
N ALA A 14 -9.04 -12.88 -4.56
CA ALA A 14 -8.11 -13.64 -5.38
C ALA A 14 -7.84 -13.02 -6.76
N GLU A 15 -8.87 -12.47 -7.41
CA GLU A 15 -8.74 -11.77 -8.70
C GLU A 15 -7.75 -10.60 -8.60
N ILE A 16 -7.85 -9.81 -7.53
CA ILE A 16 -6.97 -8.67 -7.30
C ILE A 16 -5.55 -9.12 -7.00
N ILE A 17 -5.38 -10.20 -6.21
CA ILE A 17 -4.06 -10.78 -5.95
C ILE A 17 -3.39 -11.20 -7.27
N GLN A 18 -4.12 -11.80 -8.20
CA GLN A 18 -3.58 -12.16 -9.52
C GLN A 18 -3.15 -10.92 -10.31
N LYS A 19 -3.98 -9.87 -10.36
CA LYS A 19 -3.64 -8.60 -11.02
C LYS A 19 -2.40 -7.95 -10.38
N LEU A 20 -2.31 -7.95 -9.06
CA LEU A 20 -1.18 -7.40 -8.30
C LEU A 20 0.13 -8.14 -8.58
N ASN A 21 0.08 -9.47 -8.70
CA ASN A 21 1.26 -10.27 -9.03
C ASN A 21 1.79 -9.90 -10.42
N ALA A 22 0.90 -9.86 -11.42
CA ALA A 22 1.26 -9.48 -12.78
C ALA A 22 1.79 -8.04 -12.87
N ALA A 23 1.23 -7.12 -12.07
CA ALA A 23 1.73 -5.75 -11.98
C ALA A 23 3.12 -5.70 -11.33
N GLY A 24 3.33 -6.42 -10.23
CA GLY A 24 4.61 -6.48 -9.53
C GLY A 24 5.75 -7.02 -10.39
N GLU A 25 5.48 -7.96 -11.31
CA GLU A 25 6.48 -8.47 -12.26
C GLU A 25 6.88 -7.43 -13.32
N GLN A 26 5.99 -6.51 -13.66
CA GLN A 26 6.25 -5.44 -14.65
C GLN A 26 6.82 -4.17 -14.02
N MET A 27 6.82 -4.06 -12.69
CA MET A 27 7.23 -2.87 -11.97
C MET A 27 8.73 -2.91 -11.64
N ASP A 28 9.42 -1.82 -11.98
CA ASP A 28 10.79 -1.60 -11.57
C ASP A 28 10.82 -1.03 -10.14
N PHE A 29 11.12 -1.89 -9.17
CA PHE A 29 11.19 -1.52 -7.76
C PHE A 29 12.23 -0.44 -7.47
N THR A 30 13.31 -0.37 -8.25
CA THR A 30 14.40 0.59 -8.02
C THR A 30 13.97 2.01 -8.36
N GLN A 31 13.12 2.17 -9.39
CA GLN A 31 12.60 3.48 -9.78
C GLN A 31 11.46 3.95 -8.88
N ILE A 32 10.60 3.03 -8.45
CA ILE A 32 9.44 3.38 -7.60
C ILE A 32 9.82 3.55 -6.13
N ASP A 33 10.96 3.03 -5.67
CA ASP A 33 11.37 3.06 -4.26
C ASP A 33 11.30 4.47 -3.65
N PHE A 34 11.87 5.45 -4.38
CA PHE A 34 11.82 6.85 -4.02
C PHE A 34 10.37 7.35 -3.85
N TYR A 35 9.48 7.00 -4.77
CA TYR A 35 8.07 7.39 -4.69
C TYR A 35 7.34 6.67 -3.56
N LEU A 36 7.68 5.40 -3.26
CA LEU A 36 7.10 4.64 -2.15
C LEU A 36 7.43 5.29 -0.80
N GLU A 37 8.65 5.77 -0.61
CA GLU A 37 9.02 6.56 0.58
C GLU A 37 8.18 7.82 0.70
N GLN A 38 8.07 8.57 -0.40
CA GLN A 38 7.31 9.81 -0.42
C GLN A 38 5.79 9.60 -0.26
N LEU A 39 5.26 8.44 -0.64
CA LEU A 39 3.86 8.04 -0.41
C LEU A 39 3.56 7.75 1.07
N MET A 40 4.57 7.43 1.87
CA MET A 40 4.44 7.21 3.32
C MET A 40 4.49 8.53 4.12
N ASP A 41 5.12 9.58 3.58
CA ASP A 41 5.19 10.89 4.22
C ASP A 41 3.94 11.74 3.90
N MET A 42 3.28 12.24 4.95
CA MET A 42 2.04 13.03 4.82
C MET A 42 2.18 14.28 3.95
N LYS A 43 3.34 14.92 3.92
CA LYS A 43 3.59 16.17 3.18
C LYS A 43 3.77 15.91 1.69
N THR A 44 4.39 14.78 1.34
CA THR A 44 4.77 14.45 -0.06
C THR A 44 3.87 13.40 -0.70
N ALA A 45 2.99 12.75 0.08
CA ALA A 45 2.14 11.68 -0.41
C ALA A 45 1.19 12.13 -1.52
N ALA A 46 0.57 13.30 -1.39
CA ALA A 46 -0.38 13.80 -2.38
C ALA A 46 0.29 14.15 -3.72
N SER A 47 1.49 14.76 -3.68
CA SER A 47 2.25 15.09 -4.88
C SER A 47 2.81 13.85 -5.55
N SER A 48 3.37 12.92 -4.77
CA SER A 48 3.94 11.67 -5.28
C SER A 48 2.88 10.77 -5.89
N TYR A 49 1.70 10.69 -5.27
CA TYR A 49 0.55 9.98 -5.84
C TYR A 49 0.12 10.54 -7.19
N LYS A 50 0.04 11.88 -7.32
CA LYS A 50 -0.28 12.51 -8.61
C LYS A 50 0.81 12.25 -9.66
N HIS A 51 2.08 12.32 -9.28
CA HIS A 51 3.19 12.03 -10.20
C HIS A 51 3.17 10.59 -10.69
N LEU A 52 3.02 9.61 -9.79
CA LEU A 52 2.90 8.20 -10.18
C LEU A 52 1.68 7.96 -11.08
N LYS A 53 0.55 8.59 -10.78
CA LYS A 53 -0.65 8.50 -11.63
C LYS A 53 -0.42 9.06 -13.03
N SER A 54 0.36 10.12 -13.15
CA SER A 54 0.73 10.70 -14.46
C SER A 54 1.74 9.86 -15.21
N ILE A 55 2.64 9.14 -14.52
CA ILE A 55 3.59 8.21 -15.15
C ILE A 55 2.87 6.96 -15.66
N TRP A 56 1.81 6.54 -14.95
CA TRP A 56 0.99 5.38 -15.28
C TRP A 56 -0.39 5.77 -15.80
N GLU A 57 -0.46 6.70 -16.75
CA GLU A 57 -1.73 7.10 -17.40
C GLU A 57 -2.52 5.91 -17.97
N GLU A 58 -1.85 4.79 -18.30
CA GLU A 58 -2.46 3.55 -18.78
C GLU A 58 -2.94 2.57 -17.68
N ASP A 59 -2.71 2.86 -16.39
CA ASP A 59 -3.16 2.02 -15.26
C ASP A 59 -4.65 2.22 -14.98
N THR A 60 -5.48 1.85 -15.97
CA THR A 60 -6.93 2.05 -15.99
C THR A 60 -7.63 1.37 -14.80
N ASP A 61 -7.12 0.22 -14.37
CA ASP A 61 -7.62 -0.51 -13.19
C ASP A 61 -7.01 -0.01 -11.85
N GLN A 62 -6.09 0.95 -11.87
CA GLN A 62 -5.37 1.47 -10.69
C GLN A 62 -4.66 0.38 -9.87
N ILE A 63 -4.26 -0.72 -10.51
CA ILE A 63 -3.64 -1.88 -9.85
C ILE A 63 -2.20 -1.57 -9.44
N LYS A 64 -1.44 -0.85 -10.28
CA LYS A 64 -0.07 -0.44 -9.92
C LYS A 64 -0.08 0.48 -8.71
N MET A 65 -1.11 1.33 -8.60
CA MET A 65 -1.31 2.18 -7.43
C MET A 65 -1.66 1.37 -6.18
N LEU A 66 -2.57 0.41 -6.28
CA LEU A 66 -2.90 -0.49 -5.18
C LEU A 66 -1.67 -1.29 -4.73
N TYR A 67 -0.87 -1.76 -5.68
CA TYR A 67 0.38 -2.47 -5.41
C TYR A 67 1.36 -1.61 -4.61
N CYS A 68 1.60 -0.36 -5.04
CA CYS A 68 2.44 0.58 -4.31
C CYS A 68 1.97 0.79 -2.87
N GLN A 69 0.66 0.98 -2.68
CA GLN A 69 0.10 1.15 -1.35
C GLN A 69 0.32 -0.09 -0.48
N LEU A 70 0.12 -1.29 -1.01
CA LEU A 70 0.34 -2.53 -0.25
C LEU A 70 1.83 -2.74 0.08
N GLU A 71 2.74 -2.38 -0.81
CA GLU A 71 4.17 -2.38 -0.53
C GLU A 71 4.53 -1.36 0.57
N CYS A 72 3.99 -0.14 0.51
CA CYS A 72 4.14 0.84 1.60
C CYS A 72 3.57 0.27 2.90
N ALA A 73 2.40 -0.37 2.89
CA ALA A 73 1.81 -0.98 4.07
C ALA A 73 2.74 -2.05 4.67
N ARG A 74 3.35 -2.89 3.82
CA ARG A 74 4.35 -3.88 4.23
C ARG A 74 5.59 -3.23 4.86
N ARG A 75 6.06 -2.09 4.33
CA ARG A 75 7.17 -1.32 4.94
C ARG A 75 6.77 -0.75 6.29
N VAL A 76 5.58 -0.16 6.38
CA VAL A 76 5.01 0.38 7.62
C VAL A 76 4.89 -0.72 8.69
N TYR A 77 4.62 -1.97 8.33
CA TYR A 77 4.59 -3.08 9.30
C TYR A 77 5.92 -3.23 10.05
N ALA A 78 7.07 -3.02 9.40
CA ALA A 78 8.36 -3.07 10.07
C ALA A 78 8.47 -1.98 11.15
N HIS A 79 7.90 -0.79 10.90
CA HIS A 79 7.81 0.28 11.88
C HIS A 79 6.86 -0.06 13.04
N TYR A 80 5.69 -0.64 12.75
CA TYR A 80 4.75 -1.13 13.78
C TYR A 80 5.40 -2.20 14.70
N LEU A 81 6.18 -3.12 14.12
CA LEU A 81 6.94 -4.12 14.89
C LEU A 81 7.96 -3.49 15.84
N SER A 82 8.67 -2.45 15.38
CA SER A 82 9.62 -1.71 16.22
C SER A 82 8.95 -1.00 17.40
N GLN A 83 7.66 -0.67 17.28
CA GLN A 83 6.89 -0.02 18.35
C GLN A 83 6.15 -1.03 19.23
N HIS A 84 6.47 -2.33 19.13
CA HIS A 84 5.82 -3.41 19.88
C HIS A 84 4.28 -3.49 19.68
N ILE A 85 3.76 -2.93 18.57
CA ILE A 85 2.33 -2.98 18.29
C ILE A 85 1.94 -4.42 17.88
N PRO A 86 0.91 -5.01 18.50
CA PRO A 86 0.50 -6.37 18.18
C PRO A 86 0.12 -6.52 16.71
N LYS A 87 0.57 -7.62 16.09
CA LYS A 87 0.24 -7.98 14.70
C LYS A 87 -1.28 -7.93 14.42
N ALA A 88 -2.11 -8.36 15.38
CA ALA A 88 -3.56 -8.36 15.23
C ALA A 88 -4.16 -6.94 15.05
N ILE A 89 -3.61 -5.93 15.73
CA ILE A 89 -4.04 -4.54 15.60
C ILE A 89 -3.69 -4.02 14.20
N TYR A 90 -2.44 -4.27 13.76
CA TYR A 90 -2.00 -3.89 12.42
C TYR A 90 -2.87 -4.56 11.33
N ILE A 91 -3.09 -5.87 11.42
CA ILE A 91 -3.94 -6.59 10.45
C ILE A 91 -5.38 -6.07 10.48
N GLY A 92 -5.93 -5.76 11.67
CA GLY A 92 -7.23 -5.13 11.81
C GLY A 92 -7.32 -3.81 11.05
N THR A 93 -6.29 -2.96 11.15
CA THR A 93 -6.21 -1.70 10.40
C THR A 93 -6.08 -1.93 8.90
N MET A 94 -5.28 -2.92 8.47
CA MET A 94 -5.06 -3.21 7.04
C MET A 94 -6.25 -3.91 6.37
N LYS A 95 -7.24 -4.41 7.11
CA LYS A 95 -8.49 -4.94 6.51
C LYS A 95 -9.32 -3.87 5.80
N CYS A 96 -9.00 -2.58 5.93
CA CYS A 96 -9.63 -1.54 5.13
C CYS A 96 -9.35 -1.70 3.62
N PHE A 97 -8.21 -2.29 3.24
CA PHE A 97 -7.83 -2.54 1.85
C PHE A 97 -8.77 -3.53 1.16
N SER A 98 -9.15 -4.62 1.85
CA SER A 98 -10.11 -5.59 1.31
C SER A 98 -11.54 -5.08 1.37
N ARG A 99 -11.91 -4.38 2.45
CA ARG A 99 -13.27 -3.88 2.67
C ARG A 99 -13.65 -2.70 1.76
N HIS A 100 -12.69 -1.84 1.44
CA HIS A 100 -12.91 -0.59 0.70
C HIS A 100 -12.01 -0.47 -0.52
N ILE A 101 -11.76 -1.58 -1.21
CA ILE A 101 -10.77 -1.65 -2.29
C ILE A 101 -10.98 -0.58 -3.36
N THR A 102 -12.23 -0.29 -3.74
CA THR A 102 -12.58 0.79 -4.67
C THR A 102 -12.12 2.17 -4.19
N ALA A 103 -12.27 2.47 -2.90
CA ALA A 103 -11.82 3.74 -2.33
C ALA A 103 -10.29 3.83 -2.28
N VAL A 104 -9.64 2.72 -1.92
CA VAL A 104 -8.17 2.62 -1.84
C VAL A 104 -7.51 2.75 -3.21
N MET A 105 -8.14 2.20 -4.25
CA MET A 105 -7.65 2.36 -5.63
C MET A 105 -7.68 3.81 -6.10
N ASN A 106 -8.62 4.62 -5.59
CA ASN A 106 -8.78 6.02 -6.00
C ASN A 106 -8.01 7.02 -5.13
N THR A 107 -7.63 6.64 -3.91
CA THR A 107 -7.02 7.55 -2.92
C THR A 107 -5.88 6.87 -2.16
N ASN A 108 -4.77 7.59 -1.96
CA ASN A 108 -3.69 7.12 -1.10
C ASN A 108 -4.09 7.17 0.38
N ILE A 109 -4.29 6.00 1.01
CA ILE A 109 -4.61 5.89 2.43
C ILE A 109 -3.40 5.63 3.33
N ILE A 110 -2.21 5.46 2.75
CA ILE A 110 -0.97 5.12 3.48
C ILE A 110 -0.58 6.18 4.52
N PRO A 111 -0.64 7.49 4.24
CA PRO A 111 -0.30 8.49 5.24
C PRO A 111 -1.24 8.46 6.45
N ALA A 112 -2.52 8.15 6.23
CA ALA A 112 -3.49 8.01 7.31
C ALA A 112 -3.19 6.77 8.18
N ILE A 113 -2.80 5.66 7.55
CA ILE A 113 -2.37 4.43 8.24
C ILE A 113 -1.08 4.66 9.04
N HIS A 114 -0.11 5.35 8.45
CA HIS A 114 1.16 5.68 9.09
C HIS A 114 0.94 6.66 10.26
N GLY A 115 0.10 7.68 10.09
CA GLY A 115 -0.27 8.62 11.15
C GLY A 115 -1.04 7.97 12.31
N CYS A 116 -1.85 6.95 12.05
CA CYS A 116 -2.47 6.16 13.12
C CYS A 116 -1.46 5.38 13.96
N CYS A 117 -0.27 5.11 13.45
CA CYS A 117 0.80 4.43 14.16
C CYS A 117 1.41 5.28 15.28
N HIS A 118 1.51 6.60 15.09
CA HIS A 118 2.00 7.55 16.10
C HIS A 118 1.02 7.76 17.29
N ARG A 119 -0.16 7.14 17.26
CA ARG A 119 -1.14 7.20 18.37
C ARG A 119 -1.07 6.02 19.33
N TYR A 120 -0.19 5.05 19.09
CA TYR A 120 0.04 3.87 19.94
C TYR A 120 1.48 3.88 20.45
#